data_AF-A0A359G4T1-F1
#
_entry.id   AF-A0A359G4T1-F1
#
_cell.length_a   1.000
_cell.length_b   1.000
_cell.length_c   1.000
_cell.angle_alpha   90.00
_cell.angle_beta   90.00
_cell.angle_gamma   90.00
#
_symmetry.space_group_name_H-M   'P 1'
#
loop_
_entity.id
_entity.type
_entity.pdbx_description
1 polymer ?
#
loop_
_entity_poly.entity_id
_entity_poly.type
_entity_poly.pdbx_seq_one_letter_code
_entity_poly.pdbx_strand_id
1 'polypeptide(L)'
;LDAAGRTLEATSQRVGLRRIEIRDRRVYVNNARVLFKGANRHDTHPQLGKAVPVESMIEDILLFKRFNLNTIRTSHYPNDPRMYALFDYYGLYVMDEADIECHGNMSLSDNPSWEAAFVDRAERMVLRDRN
;
A
#
# COMPACT_ATOMS: atom_id res chain seq x y z
N LEU A 1 -5.57 -1.56 30.14
CA LEU A 1 -6.31 -1.37 31.39
C LEU A 1 -5.39 -0.64 32.37
N ASP A 2 -5.92 0.14 33.31
CA ASP A 2 -5.14 0.64 34.45
C ASP A 2 -4.98 -0.46 35.52
N ALA A 3 -4.30 -0.12 36.62
CA ALA A 3 -4.09 -1.04 37.74
C ALA A 3 -5.39 -1.53 38.41
N ALA A 4 -6.52 -0.84 38.19
CA ALA A 4 -7.84 -1.21 38.70
C ALA A 4 -8.69 -2.00 37.68
N GLY A 5 -8.11 -2.39 36.55
CA GLY A 5 -8.81 -3.13 35.50
C GLY A 5 -9.72 -2.26 34.62
N ARG A 6 -9.61 -0.93 34.66
CA ARG A 6 -10.42 -0.02 33.83
C ARG A 6 -9.75 0.22 32.49
N THR A 7 -10.52 0.24 31.40
CA THR A 7 -9.99 0.53 30.06
C THR A 7 -9.47 1.96 29.98
N LEU A 8 -8.20 2.10 29.59
CA LEU A 8 -7.57 3.40 29.31
C LEU A 8 -7.72 3.78 27.83
N GLU A 9 -7.44 2.82 26.95
CA GLU A 9 -7.56 2.96 25.50
C GLU A 9 -7.89 1.58 24.92
N ALA A 10 -8.63 1.57 23.81
CA ALA A 10 -8.84 0.39 22.99
C ALA A 10 -8.75 0.78 21.50
N THR A 11 -8.03 -0.02 20.73
CA THR A 11 -7.95 0.09 19.27
C THR A 11 -8.35 -1.24 18.64
N SER A 12 -8.70 -1.20 17.36
CA SER A 12 -9.06 -2.41 16.62
C SER A 12 -8.55 -2.32 15.20
N GLN A 13 -8.16 -3.45 14.64
CA GLN A 13 -7.75 -3.60 13.25
C GLN A 13 -8.30 -4.91 12.69
N ARG A 14 -8.58 -4.93 11.38
CA ARG A 14 -8.91 -6.18 10.68
C ARG A 14 -7.63 -6.96 10.46
N VAL A 15 -7.71 -8.29 10.48
CA VAL A 15 -6.56 -9.17 10.30
C VAL A 15 -6.86 -10.16 9.18
N GLY A 16 -6.02 -10.17 8.14
CA GLY A 16 -6.06 -11.14 7.06
C GLY A 16 -4.96 -12.19 7.23
N LEU A 17 -5.34 -13.43 7.58
CA LEU A 17 -4.39 -14.53 7.71
C LEU A 17 -3.84 -14.93 6.33
N ARG A 18 -2.57 -14.59 6.10
CA ARG A 18 -1.87 -14.86 4.84
C ARG A 18 -0.41 -15.22 5.08
N ARG A 19 0.14 -16.08 4.23
CA ARG A 19 1.57 -16.33 4.11
C ARG A 19 2.02 -16.02 2.68
N ILE A 20 3.00 -15.13 2.54
CA ILE A 20 3.58 -14.74 1.25
C ILE A 20 4.99 -15.31 1.17
N GLU A 21 5.28 -16.08 0.13
CA GLU A 21 6.58 -16.74 -0.06
C GLU A 21 7.05 -16.62 -1.50
N ILE A 22 8.37 -16.48 -1.69
CA ILE A 22 9.02 -16.61 -3.00
C ILE A 22 9.67 -17.98 -3.07
N ARG A 23 9.28 -18.80 -4.07
CA ARG A 23 9.88 -20.11 -4.35
C ARG A 23 10.17 -20.21 -5.83
N ASP A 24 11.39 -20.58 -6.20
CA ASP A 24 11.82 -20.71 -7.60
C ASP A 24 11.41 -19.51 -8.47
N ARG A 25 11.70 -18.30 -7.98
CA ARG A 25 11.38 -17.01 -8.63
C ARG A 25 9.89 -16.75 -8.88
N ARG A 26 9.00 -17.39 -8.12
CA ARG A 26 7.54 -17.21 -8.21
C ARG A 26 6.96 -16.83 -6.85
N VAL A 27 5.94 -15.97 -6.85
CA VAL A 27 5.23 -15.56 -5.63
C VAL A 27 4.07 -16.50 -5.34
N TYR A 28 3.97 -16.92 -4.09
CA TYR A 28 2.89 -17.75 -3.57
C TYR A 28 2.20 -17.04 -2.42
N VAL A 29 0.87 -17.10 -2.41
CA VAL A 29 0.04 -16.67 -1.28
C VAL A 29 -0.74 -17.89 -0.80
N ASN A 30 -0.57 -18.26 0.46
CA ASN A 30 -1.20 -19.44 1.05
C ASN A 30 -0.96 -20.71 0.22
N ASN A 31 0.30 -20.95 -0.18
CA ASN A 31 0.77 -22.05 -1.03
C ASN A 31 0.28 -22.05 -2.49
N ALA A 32 -0.60 -21.14 -2.91
CA ALA A 32 -1.06 -21.03 -4.29
C ALA A 32 -0.19 -20.04 -5.08
N ARG A 33 0.24 -20.44 -6.30
CA ARG A 33 0.99 -19.56 -7.20
C ARG A 33 0.07 -18.43 -7.67
N VAL A 34 0.49 -17.19 -7.49
CA VAL A 34 -0.31 -16.03 -7.91
C VAL A 34 0.06 -15.59 -9.32
N LEU A 35 -0.96 -15.33 -10.14
CA LEU A 35 -0.83 -14.54 -11.37
C LEU A 35 -1.32 -13.13 -11.06
N PHE A 36 -0.41 -12.16 -11.05
CA PHE A 36 -0.75 -10.76 -10.84
C PHE A 36 -1.32 -10.17 -12.14
N LYS A 37 -2.58 -9.75 -12.07
CA LYS A 37 -3.32 -9.04 -13.12
C LYS A 37 -3.56 -7.64 -12.59
N GLY A 38 -2.54 -6.79 -12.74
CA GLY A 38 -2.47 -5.53 -12.02
C GLY A 38 -2.41 -4.29 -12.88
N ALA A 39 -2.66 -3.15 -12.22
CA ALA A 39 -2.52 -1.82 -12.77
C ALA A 39 -1.74 -0.92 -11.80
N ASN A 40 -1.15 0.14 -12.33
CA ASN A 40 -0.65 1.26 -11.54
C ASN A 40 -1.80 2.23 -11.30
N ARG A 41 -1.92 2.76 -10.08
CA ARG A 41 -2.95 3.73 -9.73
C ARG A 41 -2.31 4.91 -9.01
N HIS A 42 -2.41 6.08 -9.62
CA HIS A 42 -2.11 7.35 -8.97
C HIS A 42 -3.36 7.86 -8.26
N ASP A 43 -3.17 8.57 -7.14
CA ASP A 43 -4.22 9.48 -6.63
C ASP A 43 -4.42 10.60 -7.65
N THR A 44 -5.56 10.61 -8.35
CA THR A 44 -5.93 11.67 -9.29
C THR A 44 -7.45 11.75 -9.37
N HIS A 45 -7.98 12.94 -9.05
CA HIS A 45 -9.38 13.30 -9.24
C HIS A 45 -9.45 14.46 -10.24
N PRO A 46 -10.36 14.42 -11.23
CA PRO A 46 -10.40 15.40 -12.32
C PRO A 46 -10.61 16.85 -11.84
N GLN A 47 -11.26 17.05 -10.71
CA GLN A 47 -11.52 18.39 -10.15
C GLN A 47 -10.71 18.70 -8.89
N LEU A 48 -10.24 17.67 -8.17
CA LEU A 48 -9.65 17.81 -6.83
C LEU A 48 -8.16 17.47 -6.81
N GLY A 49 -7.59 17.11 -7.97
CA GLY A 49 -6.18 16.73 -8.09
C GLY A 49 -5.84 15.53 -7.21
N LYS A 50 -4.90 15.71 -6.29
CA LYS A 50 -4.43 14.63 -5.39
C LYS A 50 -5.37 14.35 -4.20
N ALA A 51 -6.35 15.22 -3.95
CA ALA A 51 -7.32 15.06 -2.86
C ALA A 51 -8.50 14.18 -3.32
N VAL A 52 -8.24 12.88 -3.50
CA VAL A 52 -9.25 11.93 -4.00
C VAL A 52 -10.30 11.63 -2.91
N PRO A 53 -11.61 11.81 -3.17
CA PRO A 53 -12.67 11.42 -2.25
C PRO A 53 -12.78 9.89 -2.08
N VAL A 54 -13.34 9.44 -0.95
CA VAL A 54 -13.51 8.00 -0.66
C VAL A 54 -14.43 7.33 -1.67
N GLU A 55 -15.44 8.05 -2.16
CA GLU A 55 -16.39 7.57 -3.16
C GLU A 55 -15.67 7.23 -4.47
N SER A 56 -14.72 8.05 -4.90
CA SER A 56 -13.88 7.80 -6.08
C SER A 56 -12.89 6.65 -5.85
N MET A 57 -12.33 6.50 -4.63
CA MET A 57 -11.50 5.34 -4.27
C MET A 57 -12.28 4.03 -4.42
N ILE A 58 -13.53 4.01 -3.96
CA ILE A 58 -14.42 2.84 -4.10
C ILE A 58 -14.76 2.59 -5.56
N GLU A 59 -15.05 3.63 -6.33
CA GLU A 59 -15.32 3.53 -7.77
C GLU A 59 -14.16 2.87 -8.53
N ASP A 60 -12.92 3.32 -8.27
CA ASP A 60 -11.69 2.73 -8.81
C ASP A 60 -11.62 1.22 -8.50
N ILE A 61 -11.78 0.84 -7.23
CA ILE A 61 -11.70 -0.57 -6.79
C ILE A 61 -12.78 -1.41 -7.47
N LEU A 62 -14.03 -0.94 -7.49
CA LEU A 62 -15.13 -1.66 -8.13
C LEU A 62 -14.91 -1.80 -9.64
N LEU A 63 -14.31 -0.80 -10.29
CA LEU A 63 -13.90 -0.91 -11.68
C LEU A 63 -12.82 -1.99 -11.86
N PHE A 64 -11.75 -1.98 -11.05
CA PHE A 64 -10.69 -2.99 -11.11
C PHE A 64 -11.25 -4.41 -10.98
N LYS A 65 -12.13 -4.63 -9.99
CA LYS A 65 -12.77 -5.92 -9.75
C LYS A 65 -13.64 -6.37 -10.91
N ARG A 66 -14.46 -5.47 -11.49
CA ARG A 66 -15.32 -5.77 -12.65
C ARG A 66 -14.51 -6.16 -13.88
N PHE A 67 -13.30 -5.62 -14.02
CA PHE A 67 -12.39 -5.91 -15.13
C PHE A 67 -11.31 -6.94 -14.79
N ASN A 68 -11.58 -7.80 -13.80
CA ASN A 68 -10.77 -8.97 -13.45
C ASN A 68 -9.35 -8.68 -12.97
N LEU A 69 -9.06 -7.45 -12.54
CA LEU A 69 -7.81 -7.12 -11.85
C LEU A 69 -7.81 -7.67 -10.43
N ASN A 70 -6.63 -8.04 -9.96
CA ASN A 70 -6.41 -8.55 -8.60
C ASN A 70 -5.22 -7.88 -7.90
N THR A 71 -4.56 -6.90 -8.51
CA THR A 71 -3.36 -6.27 -7.95
C THR A 71 -3.28 -4.80 -8.29
N ILE A 72 -2.87 -3.97 -7.35
CA ILE A 72 -2.60 -2.54 -7.57
C ILE A 72 -1.21 -2.20 -7.06
N ARG A 73 -0.49 -1.41 -7.84
CA ARG A 73 0.75 -0.74 -7.41
C ARG A 73 0.45 0.72 -7.09
N THR A 74 0.86 1.18 -5.91
CA THR A 74 0.69 2.58 -5.44
C THR A 74 1.71 3.51 -6.10
N SER A 75 1.67 3.61 -7.43
CA SER A 75 2.59 4.45 -8.21
C SER A 75 2.44 5.94 -7.82
N HIS A 76 3.44 6.64 -7.32
CA HIS A 76 4.80 6.20 -6.92
C HIS A 76 5.10 6.62 -5.48
N TYR A 77 4.14 6.35 -4.59
CA TYR A 77 4.13 6.83 -3.21
C TYR A 77 3.07 6.10 -2.37
N PRO A 78 3.21 6.06 -1.03
CA PRO A 78 2.20 5.50 -0.17
C PRO A 78 0.88 6.27 -0.34
N ASN A 79 -0.21 5.56 -0.55
CA ASN A 79 -1.53 6.16 -0.75
C ASN A 79 -2.12 6.64 0.60
N ASP A 80 -3.31 7.24 0.54
CA ASP A 80 -4.11 7.56 1.73
C ASP A 80 -4.40 6.28 2.55
N PRO A 81 -4.26 6.28 3.89
CA PRO A 81 -4.53 5.12 4.74
C PRO A 81 -5.92 4.49 4.52
N ARG A 82 -6.92 5.30 4.15
CA ARG A 82 -8.27 4.82 3.83
C ARG A 82 -8.29 3.88 2.63
N MET A 83 -7.38 4.06 1.67
CA MET A 83 -7.27 3.19 0.49
C MET A 83 -6.84 1.76 0.87
N TYR A 84 -5.92 1.60 1.81
CA TYR A 84 -5.46 0.27 2.27
C TYR A 84 -6.58 -0.49 2.98
N ALA A 85 -7.36 0.19 3.83
CA ALA A 85 -8.54 -0.39 4.45
C ALA A 85 -9.58 -0.86 3.40
N LEU A 86 -9.71 -0.14 2.28
CA LEU A 86 -10.55 -0.57 1.16
C LEU A 86 -9.93 -1.74 0.39
N PHE A 87 -8.62 -1.77 0.16
CA PHE A 87 -7.94 -2.91 -0.45
C PHE A 87 -8.10 -4.20 0.35
N ASP A 88 -7.99 -4.11 1.67
CA ASP A 88 -8.26 -5.23 2.59
C ASP A 88 -9.70 -5.71 2.49
N TYR A 89 -10.66 -4.78 2.48
CA TYR A 89 -12.08 -5.10 2.45
C TYR A 89 -12.52 -5.75 1.12
N TYR A 90 -12.07 -5.20 -0.02
CA TYR A 90 -12.48 -5.66 -1.35
C TYR A 90 -11.60 -6.79 -1.92
N GLY A 91 -10.45 -7.05 -1.32
CA GLY A 91 -9.54 -8.14 -1.70
C GLY A 91 -8.76 -7.82 -2.98
N LEU A 92 -7.68 -7.05 -2.81
CA LEU A 92 -6.66 -6.78 -3.82
C LEU A 92 -5.26 -7.04 -3.24
N TYR A 93 -4.36 -7.58 -4.06
CA TYR A 93 -2.92 -7.55 -3.73
C TYR A 93 -2.39 -6.14 -3.93
N VAL A 94 -1.54 -5.66 -3.03
CA VAL A 94 -1.01 -4.30 -3.10
C VAL A 94 0.52 -4.36 -3.13
N MET A 95 1.12 -3.63 -4.07
CA MET A 95 2.54 -3.28 -4.05
C MET A 95 2.64 -1.86 -3.51
N ASP A 96 2.98 -1.74 -2.24
CA ASP A 96 3.18 -0.45 -1.61
C ASP A 96 4.57 0.11 -1.94
N GLU A 97 4.63 1.38 -2.34
CA GLU A 97 5.82 2.01 -2.90
C GLU A 97 6.20 3.26 -2.13
N ALA A 98 7.47 3.36 -1.72
CA ALA A 98 7.98 4.53 -1.03
C ALA A 98 7.97 5.74 -1.97
N ASP A 99 7.70 6.92 -1.43
CA ASP A 99 7.69 8.18 -2.18
C ASP A 99 9.13 8.62 -2.52
N ILE A 100 9.78 7.91 -3.43
CA ILE A 100 11.19 8.09 -3.79
C ILE A 100 11.31 7.99 -5.30
N GLU A 101 11.29 9.13 -5.98
CA GLU A 101 11.56 9.22 -7.41
C GLU A 101 12.61 10.30 -7.68
N CYS A 102 13.72 9.91 -8.31
CA CYS A 102 14.81 10.82 -8.68
C CYS A 102 15.03 10.85 -10.20
N HIS A 103 13.97 10.68 -11.00
CA HIS A 103 14.04 10.60 -12.46
C HIS A 103 14.84 11.75 -13.08
N GLY A 104 14.63 12.98 -12.60
CA GLY A 104 15.33 14.17 -13.10
C GLY A 104 16.81 14.27 -12.68
N ASN A 105 17.24 13.52 -11.66
CA ASN A 105 18.64 13.44 -11.25
C ASN A 105 18.92 12.13 -10.49
N MET A 106 19.32 11.09 -11.21
CA MET A 106 19.61 9.78 -10.62
C MET A 106 20.87 9.76 -9.75
N SER A 107 21.70 10.83 -9.77
CA SER A 107 22.88 10.87 -8.88
C SER A 107 22.51 10.97 -7.40
N LEU A 108 21.25 11.27 -7.08
CA LEU A 108 20.78 11.41 -5.70
C LEU A 108 20.76 10.07 -4.96
N SER A 109 20.43 8.96 -5.63
CA SER A 109 20.36 7.64 -4.98
C SER A 109 21.72 7.09 -4.57
N ASP A 110 22.79 7.53 -5.24
CA ASP A 110 24.18 7.14 -4.93
C ASP A 110 24.91 8.17 -4.07
N ASN A 111 24.22 9.25 -3.64
CA ASN A 111 24.82 10.30 -2.83
C ASN A 111 24.65 9.99 -1.33
N PRO A 112 25.73 9.74 -0.57
CA PRO A 112 25.64 9.44 0.86
C PRO A 112 24.94 10.52 1.69
N SER A 113 24.95 11.79 1.26
CA SER A 113 24.25 12.85 1.99
C SER A 113 22.72 12.74 1.92
N TRP A 114 22.19 11.90 1.01
CA TRP A 114 20.75 11.65 0.85
C TRP A 114 20.27 10.35 1.50
N GLU A 115 21.18 9.52 2.01
CA GLU A 115 20.85 8.22 2.60
C GLU A 115 19.75 8.32 3.65
N ALA A 116 19.88 9.24 4.61
CA ALA A 116 18.90 9.42 5.68
C ALA A 116 17.49 9.77 5.14
N ALA A 117 17.38 10.53 4.04
CA ALA A 117 16.10 10.89 3.45
C ALA A 117 15.44 9.70 2.73
N PHE A 118 16.23 8.85 2.07
CA PHE A 118 15.75 7.63 1.41
C PHE A 118 15.30 6.60 2.45
N VAL A 119 16.09 6.40 3.51
CA VAL A 119 15.78 5.47 4.60
C VAL A 119 14.51 5.91 5.33
N ASP A 120 14.35 7.19 5.68
CA ASP A 120 13.15 7.71 6.36
C ASP A 120 11.86 7.36 5.59
N ARG A 121 11.87 7.60 4.28
CA ARG A 121 10.71 7.37 3.41
C ARG A 121 10.35 5.89 3.30
N ALA A 122 11.36 5.01 3.24
CA ALA A 122 11.15 3.56 3.24
C ALA A 122 10.65 3.05 4.60
N GLU A 123 11.31 3.43 5.69
CA GLU A 123 10.98 2.97 7.04
C GLU A 123 9.59 3.42 7.47
N ARG A 124 9.23 4.69 7.25
CA ARG A 124 7.93 5.22 7.68
C ARG A 124 6.76 4.60 6.93
N MET A 125 6.92 4.29 5.65
CA MET A 125 5.93 3.53 4.87
C MET A 125 5.71 2.15 5.51
N VAL A 126 6.80 1.40 5.69
CA VAL A 126 6.73 0.05 6.27
C VAL A 126 6.12 0.08 7.68
N LEU A 127 6.54 1.02 8.53
CA LEU A 127 6.04 1.11 9.90
C LEU A 127 4.55 1.46 9.98
N ARG A 128 4.04 2.22 9.02
CA ARG A 128 2.62 2.59 8.93
C ARG A 128 1.75 1.42 8.45
N ASP A 129 2.19 0.72 7.40
CA ASP A 129 1.31 -0.16 6.59
C ASP A 129 1.63 -1.67 6.70
N ARG A 130 2.51 -2.08 7.63
CA ARG A 130 2.90 -3.49 7.81
C ARG A 130 1.80 -4.43 8.34
N ASN A 131 0.71 -3.90 8.90
CA ASN A 131 -0.37 -4.69 9.52
C ASN A 131 -1.50 -4.91 8.51
#